data_AF-A0A496DCU5-F1
#
_entry.id   AF-A0A496DCU5-F1
#
_cell.length_a   1.000
_cell.length_b   1.000
_cell.length_c   1.000
_cell.angle_alpha   90.00
_cell.angle_beta   90.00
_cell.angle_gamma   90.00
#
_symmetry.space_group_name_H-M   'P 1'
#
loop_
_entity.id
_entity.type
_entity.pdbx_description
1 polymer ?
#
loop_
_entity_poly.entity_id
_entity_poly.type
_entity_poly.pdbx_seq_one_letter_code
_entity_poly.pdbx_strand_id
1 'polypeptide(L)'
;MSNKARERKSYSMEFKLRMLKEYYESGSTKYSLCKKYSVDYVTFSRWERYFESKTLSLPSDLTELEHQVYMARKKSESSKATGP
;
A
#
# COMPACT_ATOMS: atom_id res chain seq x y z
N MET A 1 -2.05 -12.70 -35.19
CA MET A 1 -1.78 -11.74 -34.09
C MET A 1 -0.79 -12.39 -33.14
N SER A 2 0.49 -11.99 -33.16
CA SER A 2 1.50 -12.56 -32.27
C SER A 2 1.29 -12.02 -30.85
N ASN A 3 0.67 -12.82 -29.99
CA ASN A 3 0.67 -12.58 -28.54
C ASN A 3 2.11 -12.78 -28.05
N LYS A 4 2.95 -11.74 -28.16
CA LYS A 4 4.23 -11.66 -27.46
C LYS A 4 3.89 -11.79 -25.97
N ALA A 5 4.15 -12.97 -25.40
CA ALA A 5 4.05 -13.18 -23.97
C ALA A 5 4.94 -12.13 -23.31
N ARG A 6 4.30 -11.12 -22.70
CA ARG A 6 5.00 -10.05 -22.01
C ARG A 6 5.91 -10.70 -20.99
N GLU A 7 7.22 -10.47 -21.09
CA GLU A 7 8.16 -11.06 -20.14
C GLU A 7 7.69 -10.77 -18.72
N ARG A 8 7.59 -11.84 -17.93
CA ARG A 8 7.14 -11.75 -16.54
C ARG A 8 8.22 -11.02 -15.76
N LYS A 9 8.06 -9.70 -15.61
CA LYS A 9 8.86 -8.90 -14.68
C LYS A 9 8.73 -9.55 -13.30
N SER A 10 9.82 -10.14 -12.81
CA SER A 10 9.92 -10.63 -11.45
C SER A 10 10.42 -9.49 -10.57
N TYR A 11 9.79 -9.32 -9.42
CA TYR A 11 10.20 -8.35 -8.42
C TYR A 11 10.65 -9.11 -7.18
N SER A 12 11.79 -8.73 -6.62
CA SER A 12 12.31 -9.33 -5.39
C SER A 12 11.36 -9.05 -4.21
N MET A 13 11.38 -9.93 -3.22
CA MET A 13 10.57 -9.77 -2.01
C MET A 13 10.88 -8.45 -1.30
N GLU A 14 12.17 -8.16 -1.13
CA GLU A 14 12.68 -6.90 -0.54
C GLU A 14 12.11 -5.66 -1.24
N PHE A 15 12.05 -5.68 -2.56
CA PHE A 15 11.51 -4.57 -3.33
C PHE A 15 10.02 -4.37 -3.06
N LYS A 16 9.24 -5.46 -3.06
CA LYS A 16 7.79 -5.40 -2.76
C LYS A 16 7.55 -4.86 -1.36
N LEU A 17 8.30 -5.35 -0.37
CA LEU A 17 8.20 -4.92 1.03
C LEU A 17 8.57 -3.46 1.20
N ARG A 18 9.67 -3.00 0.60
CA ARG A 18 10.09 -1.59 0.66
C ARG A 18 9.02 -0.65 0.10
N MET A 19 8.44 -1.02 -1.05
CA MET A 19 7.41 -0.21 -1.70
C MET A 19 6.10 -0.18 -0.89
N LEU A 20 5.70 -1.30 -0.28
CA LEU A 20 4.55 -1.34 0.63
C LEU A 20 4.80 -0.53 1.91
N LYS A 21 5.99 -0.63 2.50
CA LYS A 21 6.39 0.18 3.66
C LYS A 21 6.25 1.68 3.36
N GLU A 22 6.82 2.13 2.24
CA GLU A 22 6.71 3.53 1.82
C GLU A 22 5.26 3.96 1.58
N TYR A 23 4.42 3.09 1.00
CA TYR A 23 2.99 3.36 0.83
C TYR A 23 2.30 3.67 2.17
N TYR A 24 2.50 2.83 3.19
CA TYR A 24 1.86 3.00 4.49
C TYR A 24 2.46 4.14 5.34
N GLU A 25 3.76 4.41 5.22
CA GLU A 25 4.46 5.47 5.95
C GLU A 25 4.23 6.86 5.36
N SER A 26 4.28 6.98 4.03
CA SER A 26 4.19 8.30 3.36
C SER A 26 2.76 8.81 3.21
N GLY A 27 1.75 7.94 3.33
CA GLY A 27 0.36 8.28 2.98
C GLY A 27 0.15 8.58 1.50
N SER A 28 1.13 8.26 0.65
CA SER A 28 1.05 8.46 -0.79
C SER A 28 -0.03 7.58 -1.42
N THR A 29 -0.62 8.06 -2.50
CA THR A 29 -1.50 7.21 -3.30
C THR A 29 -0.72 6.06 -3.95
N LYS A 30 -1.39 4.92 -4.16
CA LYS A 30 -0.81 3.80 -4.93
C LYS A 30 -0.34 4.25 -6.31
N TYR A 31 -1.09 5.14 -6.95
CA TYR A 31 -0.79 5.67 -8.28
C TYR A 31 0.55 6.43 -8.32
N SER A 32 0.79 7.35 -7.37
CA SER A 32 2.04 8.10 -7.31
C SER A 32 3.25 7.19 -7.07
N LEU A 33 3.10 6.17 -6.22
CA LEU A 33 4.14 5.18 -5.97
C LEU A 33 4.42 4.29 -7.19
N CYS A 34 3.36 3.82 -7.85
CA CYS A 34 3.45 3.02 -9.08
C CYS A 34 4.19 3.78 -10.18
N LYS A 35 3.89 5.08 -10.35
CA LYS A 35 4.59 5.96 -11.29
C LYS A 35 6.06 6.13 -10.93
N LYS A 36 6.38 6.37 -9.66
CA LYS A 36 7.77 6.51 -9.16
C LYS A 36 8.61 5.27 -9.42
N TYR A 37 8.06 4.09 -9.17
CA TYR A 37 8.77 2.82 -9.26
C TYR A 37 8.60 2.08 -10.59
N SER A 38 7.87 2.67 -11.55
CA SER A 38 7.51 2.02 -12.82
C SER A 38 6.89 0.62 -12.64
N VAL A 39 6.02 0.52 -11.64
CA VAL A 39 5.24 -0.68 -11.31
C VAL A 39 3.81 -0.45 -11.75
N ASP A 40 3.19 -1.45 -12.39
CA ASP A 40 1.79 -1.36 -12.75
C ASP A 40 0.91 -1.34 -11.49
N TYR A 41 -0.11 -0.49 -11.50
CA TYR A 41 -1.10 -0.40 -10.42
C TYR A 41 -1.68 -1.77 -10.03
N VAL A 42 -2.09 -2.57 -11.02
CA VAL A 42 -2.65 -3.91 -10.81
C VAL A 42 -1.63 -4.85 -10.15
N THR A 43 -0.36 -4.73 -10.51
CA THR A 43 0.72 -5.52 -9.91
C THR A 43 0.90 -5.15 -8.45
N PHE A 44 0.91 -3.86 -8.14
CA PHE A 44 1.03 -3.37 -6.77
C PHE A 44 -0.18 -3.77 -5.90
N SER A 45 -1.41 -3.61 -6.40
CA SER A 45 -2.62 -4.04 -5.68
C SER A 45 -2.64 -5.54 -5.38
N ARG A 46 -2.08 -6.37 -6.26
CA ARG A 46 -1.92 -7.81 -5.99
C ARG A 46 -0.95 -8.09 -4.86
N TRP A 47 0.14 -7.32 -4.75
CA TRP A 47 1.08 -7.47 -3.63
C TRP A 47 0.42 -7.05 -2.33
N GLU A 48 -0.20 -5.86 -2.31
CA GLU A 48 -0.93 -5.37 -1.14
C GLU A 48 -1.91 -6.42 -0.60
N ARG A 49 -2.80 -6.94 -1.45
CA ARG A 49 -3.75 -8.00 -1.04
C ARG A 49 -3.07 -9.28 -0.55
N TYR A 50 -1.98 -9.69 -1.20
CA TYR A 50 -1.22 -10.87 -0.78
C TYR A 50 -0.60 -10.69 0.61
N PHE A 51 -0.01 -9.52 0.87
CA PHE A 51 0.59 -9.22 2.16
C PHE A 51 -0.45 -8.96 3.23
N GLU A 52 -1.56 -8.30 2.92
CA GLU A 52 -2.71 -8.12 3.80
C GLU A 52 -3.29 -9.49 4.21
N SER A 53 -3.46 -10.42 3.26
CA SER A 53 -3.91 -11.78 3.61
C SER A 53 -2.92 -12.56 4.49
N LYS A 54 -1.62 -12.22 4.43
CA LYS A 54 -0.59 -12.79 5.31
C LYS A 54 -0.53 -12.08 6.67
N THR A 55 -0.71 -10.77 6.74
CA THR A 55 -0.77 -10.04 8.01
C THR A 55 -2.01 -10.40 8.80
N LEU A 56 -3.13 -10.69 8.11
CA LEU A 56 -4.35 -11.24 8.73
C LEU A 56 -4.16 -12.65 9.31
N SER A 57 -3.05 -13.34 9.02
CA SER A 57 -2.68 -14.60 9.67
C SER A 57 -1.82 -14.43 10.94
N LEU A 58 -1.47 -13.18 11.30
CA LEU A 58 -0.81 -12.81 12.54
C LEU A 58 -1.85 -12.33 13.59
N PRO A 59 -1.56 -12.49 14.90
CA PRO A 59 -2.57 -12.37 15.94
C PRO A 59 -3.13 -10.95 16.02
N SER A 60 -4.40 -10.89 16.38
CA SER A 60 -5.37 -9.78 16.43
C SER A 60 -4.87 -8.40 16.88
N ASP A 61 -3.72 -8.29 17.53
CA ASP A 61 -3.15 -7.03 18.06
C ASP A 61 -2.75 -6.02 16.96
N LEU A 62 -2.48 -6.47 15.74
CA LEU A 62 -2.17 -5.58 14.61
C LEU A 62 -3.40 -4.77 14.13
N THR A 63 -4.59 -5.35 14.24
CA THR A 63 -5.83 -4.69 13.78
C THR A 63 -6.19 -3.50 14.65
N GLU A 64 -5.90 -3.55 15.95
CA GLU A 64 -6.11 -2.44 16.86
C GLU A 64 -5.16 -1.26 16.55
N LEU A 65 -3.90 -1.56 16.21
CA LEU A 65 -2.91 -0.55 15.85
C LEU A 65 -3.24 0.10 14.49
N GLU A 66 -3.66 -0.68 13.49
CA GLU A 66 -4.12 -0.16 12.21
C GLU A 66 -5.34 0.75 12.37
N HIS A 67 -6.30 0.35 13.23
CA HIS A 67 -7.50 1.14 13.50
C HIS A 67 -7.18 2.43 14.28
N GLN A 68 -6.25 2.37 15.24
CA GLN A 68 -5.78 3.56 15.97
C GLN A 68 -5.05 4.55 15.06
N VAL A 69 -4.18 4.08 14.16
CA VAL A 69 -3.49 4.93 13.18
C VAL A 69 -4.48 5.55 12.19
N TYR A 70 -5.48 4.78 11.74
CA TYR A 70 -6.57 5.29 10.91
C TYR A 70 -7.39 6.38 11.62
N MET A 71 -7.78 6.17 12.89
CA MET A 71 -8.54 7.14 13.68
C MET A 71 -7.72 8.39 14.01
N ALA A 72 -6.41 8.26 14.25
CA ALA A 72 -5.50 9.38 14.48
C ALA A 72 -5.39 10.29 13.23
N ARG A 73 -5.35 9.69 12.04
CA ARG A 73 -5.36 10.43 10.76
C ARG A 73 -6.68 11.18 10.56
N LYS A 74 -7.83 10.52 10.79
CA LYS A 74 -9.16 11.14 10.67
C LYS A 74 -9.39 12.32 11.65
N LYS A 75 -8.81 12.27 12.85
CA LYS A 75 -8.89 13.38 13.83
C LYS A 75 -8.13 14.62 13.38
N SER A 76 -7.03 14.45 12.64
CA SER A 76 -6.20 15.57 12.17
C SER A 76 -6.83 16.36 11.01
N GLU A 77 -7.64 15.71 10.18
CA GLU A 77 -8.37 16.34 9.07
C GLU A 77 -9.61 17.11 9.55
N SER A 78 -10.28 16.64 10.61
CA SER A 78 -11.48 17.30 11.16
C SER A 78 -11.19 18.61 11.90
N SER A 79 -9.98 18.82 12.42
CA SER A 79 -9.62 20.07 13.12
C SER A 79 -9.20 21.21 12.19
N LYS A 80 -9.13 20.98 10.86
CA LYS A 80 -8.80 22.03 9.87
C LYS A 80 -10.02 22.71 9.25
N ALA A 81 -11.24 22.34 9.66
CA ALA A 81 -12.49 22.90 9.14
C ALA A 81 -13.21 23.81 10.16
N THR A 82 -12.48 24.57 10.99
CA THR A 82 -13.08 25.70 11.73
C THR A 82 -12.10 26.85 11.87
N GLY A 83 -12.20 27.77 10.92
CA GLY A 83 -12.01 29.22 11.10
C GLY A 83 -10.62 29.78 10.77
N PRO A 84 -10.54 31.09 10.47
CA PRO A 84 -11.62 32.09 10.37
C PRO A 84 -12.17 32.29 8.94
#